data_AF-A0A933PT26-F1
#
_entry.id   AF-A0A933PT26-F1
#
_cell.length_a   1.000
_cell.length_b   1.000
_cell.length_c   1.000
_cell.angle_alpha   90.00
_cell.angle_beta   90.00
_cell.angle_gamma   90.00
#
_symmetry.space_group_name_H-M   'P 1'
#
loop_
_entity.id
_entity.type
_entity.pdbx_description
1 polymer ?
#
loop_
_entity_poly.entity_id
_entity_poly.type
_entity_poly.pdbx_seq_one_letter_code
_entity_poly.pdbx_strand_id
1 'polypeptide(L)'
;MTGIGYFLRKERLYILLLVFIILMNVLMGISDEDKGKTGKAIDFSLEKKKEGIEDIFLKREEMEKVLRQKKPLAMLFSLASLLVLAILSLGIVIDVILASLKMSKKTLDIQTHKVKVVRWNVLDVSRVVILFLFFGYMVILIESALIGTFPILKNDNFRMMLNSSILDVLGVIFVIYFTVVQYKEDLVSIGLSIKNFFKNVFYGMAGYIATVPVLIGVLAVIVLIIHLTKYVPEKQPVVELFLKEENARFLVYSSVFAAVVGPFIEELFFRGFMYNAFKKYIGIFWATIFTAGIFAALHTNIVGFLPIMILGITLAYLYEKTGTLVSSITVHIIHNLSMVFLIFLIKQVKA
;
A
#
# COMPACT_ATOMS: atom_id res chain seq x y z
N MET A 1 9.98 -40.65 -2.62
CA MET A 1 10.01 -40.44 -1.16
C MET A 1 9.13 -39.25 -0.80
N THR A 2 7.89 -39.49 -0.40
CA THR A 2 6.95 -38.45 0.06
C THR A 2 6.90 -38.50 1.59
N GLY A 3 7.27 -37.40 2.26
CA GLY A 3 7.29 -37.29 3.72
C GLY A 3 8.00 -36.03 4.22
N ILE A 4 7.89 -35.73 5.52
CA ILE A 4 8.46 -34.54 6.16
C ILE A 4 9.96 -34.38 5.84
N GLY A 5 10.73 -35.47 5.88
CA GLY A 5 12.17 -35.44 5.55
C GLY A 5 12.49 -35.08 4.09
N TYR A 6 11.57 -35.32 3.14
CA TYR A 6 11.74 -34.81 1.77
C TYR A 6 11.42 -33.32 1.68
N PHE A 7 10.34 -32.87 2.32
CA PHE A 7 9.99 -31.45 2.39
C PHE A 7 11.11 -30.62 3.02
N LEU A 8 11.63 -31.03 4.19
CA LEU A 8 12.72 -30.34 4.88
C LEU A 8 13.99 -30.23 4.03
N ARG A 9 14.31 -31.27 3.25
CA ARG A 9 15.46 -31.23 2.33
C ARG A 9 15.22 -30.30 1.14
N LYS A 10 14.02 -30.35 0.56
CA LYS A 10 13.64 -29.51 -0.58
C LYS A 10 13.58 -28.02 -0.21
N GLU A 11 13.03 -27.70 0.96
CA GLU A 11 12.87 -26.33 1.43
C GLU A 11 14.00 -25.85 2.35
N ARG A 12 15.10 -26.61 2.46
CA ARG A 12 16.19 -26.38 3.42
C ARG A 12 16.68 -24.94 3.41
N LEU A 13 16.89 -24.37 2.22
CA LEU A 13 17.33 -22.98 2.08
C LEU A 13 16.35 -22.01 2.76
N TYR A 14 15.07 -22.05 2.38
CA TYR A 14 14.06 -21.14 2.91
C TYR A 14 13.82 -21.32 4.41
N ILE A 15 13.92 -22.55 4.91
CA ILE A 15 13.87 -22.82 6.36
C ILE A 15 15.05 -22.14 7.08
N LEU A 16 16.27 -22.27 6.54
CA LEU A 16 17.44 -21.61 7.13
C LEU A 16 17.32 -20.08 7.08
N LEU A 17 16.83 -19.52 5.97
CA LEU A 17 16.58 -18.08 5.86
C LEU A 17 15.50 -17.61 6.86
N LEU A 18 14.44 -18.39 7.06
CA LEU A 18 13.40 -18.09 8.04
C LEU A 18 13.95 -18.14 9.47
N VAL A 19 14.78 -19.14 9.80
CA VAL A 19 15.48 -19.20 11.10
C VAL A 19 16.35 -17.97 11.29
N PHE A 20 17.11 -17.56 10.26
CA PHE A 20 17.89 -16.32 10.31
C PHE A 20 17.02 -15.09 10.60
N ILE A 21 15.89 -14.93 9.89
CA ILE A 21 14.95 -13.81 10.10
C ILE A 21 14.42 -13.80 11.53
N ILE A 22 14.02 -14.96 12.07
CA ILE A 22 13.51 -15.07 13.44
C ILE A 22 14.60 -14.70 14.45
N LEU A 23 15.82 -15.22 14.28
CA LEU A 23 16.96 -14.88 15.15
C LEU A 23 17.28 -13.38 15.11
N MET A 24 17.28 -12.76 13.92
CA MET A 24 17.50 -11.32 13.79
C MET A 24 16.43 -10.51 14.53
N ASN A 25 15.15 -10.89 14.42
CA ASN A 25 14.08 -10.23 15.15
C ASN A 25 14.24 -10.36 16.67
N VAL A 26 14.61 -11.55 17.16
CA VAL A 26 14.86 -11.77 18.59
C VAL A 26 16.05 -10.92 19.08
N LEU A 27 17.17 -10.91 18.34
CA LEU A 27 18.36 -10.13 18.70
C LEU A 27 18.08 -8.62 18.71
N MET A 28 17.36 -8.12 17.70
CA MET A 28 16.96 -6.71 17.64
C MET A 28 15.96 -6.35 18.73
N GLY A 29 14.98 -7.21 19.01
CA GLY A 29 14.00 -7.00 20.08
C GLY A 29 14.64 -6.95 21.47
N ILE A 30 15.63 -7.80 21.75
CA ILE A 30 16.42 -7.75 22.99
C ILE A 30 17.22 -6.44 23.09
N SER A 31 17.80 -5.98 21.97
CA SER A 31 18.53 -4.72 21.94
C SER A 31 17.66 -3.49 22.20
N ASP A 32 16.38 -3.51 21.82
CA ASP A 32 15.43 -2.43 22.09
C ASP A 32 14.91 -2.48 23.53
N GLU A 33 14.72 -3.68 24.12
CA GLU A 33 14.41 -3.82 25.55
C GLU A 33 15.55 -3.29 26.44
N ASP A 34 16.81 -3.48 26.07
CA ASP A 34 17.95 -2.97 26.84
C ASP A 34 18.11 -1.44 26.75
N LYS A 35 17.72 -0.83 25.62
CA LYS A 35 17.57 0.64 25.52
C LYS A 35 16.35 1.16 26.28
N GLY A 36 15.32 0.33 26.42
CA GLY A 36 14.11 0.61 27.20
C GLY A 36 14.30 0.56 28.71
N LYS A 37 15.33 -0.13 29.23
CA LYS A 37 15.58 -0.26 30.69
C LYS A 37 16.19 0.98 31.36
N THR A 38 16.53 2.03 30.62
CA THR A 38 16.76 3.39 31.17
C THR A 38 15.52 4.29 31.09
N GLY A 39 14.39 3.80 30.56
CA GLY A 39 13.10 4.48 30.54
C GLY A 39 12.23 4.03 31.70
N LYS A 40 11.80 4.99 32.53
CA LYS A 40 10.91 4.84 33.68
C LYS A 40 9.87 3.71 33.55
N ALA A 41 9.75 2.94 34.64
CA ALA A 41 8.68 2.00 34.93
C ALA A 41 7.33 2.47 34.39
N ILE A 42 6.60 1.53 33.79
CA ILE A 42 5.23 1.69 33.32
C ILE A 42 4.35 2.00 34.54
N ASP A 43 4.14 3.28 34.77
CA ASP A 43 3.11 3.79 35.66
C ASP A 43 1.81 3.84 34.86
N PHE A 44 0.82 3.07 35.29
CA PHE A 44 -0.56 3.07 34.78
C PHE A 44 -1.35 4.26 35.36
N SER A 45 -0.71 5.41 35.54
CA SER A 45 -1.38 6.65 35.90
C SER A 45 -2.05 7.24 34.66
N LEU A 46 -3.37 7.42 34.77
CA LEU A 46 -4.29 8.05 33.83
C LEU A 46 -4.03 9.57 33.67
N GLU A 47 -2.76 9.97 33.57
CA GLU A 47 -2.33 11.35 33.40
C GLU A 47 -1.18 11.44 32.39
N LYS A 48 -1.48 11.17 31.12
CA LYS A 48 -0.62 11.63 30.02
C LYS A 48 -1.46 12.28 28.93
N LYS A 49 -1.36 13.61 28.94
CA LYS A 49 -1.68 14.56 27.86
C LYS A 49 -3.07 14.44 27.24
N LYS A 50 -4.00 15.23 27.81
CA LYS A 50 -4.97 16.00 27.02
C LYS A 50 -4.23 16.97 26.06
N GLU A 51 -3.40 16.48 25.16
CA GLU A 51 -3.21 17.17 23.88
C GLU A 51 -4.46 16.81 23.10
N GLY A 52 -5.44 17.72 23.17
CA GLY A 52 -6.78 17.47 22.69
C GLY A 52 -6.77 17.09 21.21
N ILE A 53 -7.83 16.41 20.79
CA ILE A 53 -8.22 16.23 19.38
C ILE A 53 -8.12 17.58 18.60
N GLU A 54 -8.19 18.72 19.31
CA GLU A 54 -7.97 20.08 18.81
C GLU A 54 -6.57 20.39 18.26
N ASP A 55 -5.48 19.73 18.67
CA ASP A 55 -4.13 20.02 18.14
C ASP A 55 -3.84 19.29 16.81
N ILE A 56 -4.65 18.29 16.46
CA ILE A 56 -4.48 17.49 15.25
C ILE A 56 -5.23 18.13 14.06
N PHE A 57 -6.39 18.73 14.33
CA PHE A 57 -7.16 19.49 13.34
C PHE A 57 -6.83 20.97 13.48
N LEU A 58 -6.29 21.60 12.44
CA LEU A 58 -6.31 23.06 12.32
C LEU A 58 -7.71 23.54 12.67
N LYS A 59 -7.82 24.41 13.68
CA LYS A 59 -9.13 24.97 14.05
C LYS A 59 -9.68 25.63 12.79
N ARG A 60 -10.96 25.36 12.50
CA ARG A 60 -11.63 25.85 11.28
C ARG A 60 -11.35 27.34 11.04
N GLU A 61 -11.35 28.13 12.12
CA GLU A 61 -11.04 29.56 12.11
C GLU A 61 -9.61 29.89 11.65
N GLU A 62 -8.61 29.11 12.07
CA GLU A 62 -7.22 29.27 11.63
C GLU A 62 -7.08 28.92 10.15
N MET A 63 -7.72 27.84 9.71
CA MET A 63 -7.76 27.47 8.30
C MET A 63 -8.41 28.57 7.45
N GLU A 64 -9.57 29.08 7.87
CA GLU A 64 -10.25 30.18 7.19
C GLU A 64 -9.39 31.44 7.14
N LYS A 65 -8.65 31.75 8.21
CA LYS A 65 -7.71 32.87 8.26
C LYS A 65 -6.58 32.71 7.24
N VAL A 66 -5.94 31.53 7.19
CA VAL A 66 -4.87 31.23 6.22
C VAL A 66 -5.38 31.30 4.79
N LEU A 67 -6.54 30.71 4.49
CA LEU A 67 -7.12 30.72 3.15
C LEU A 67 -7.53 32.13 2.69
N ARG A 68 -8.03 32.98 3.60
CA ARG A 68 -8.31 34.40 3.30
C ARG A 68 -7.05 35.18 2.95
N GLN A 69 -5.93 34.86 3.58
CA GLN A 69 -4.63 35.52 3.32
C GLN A 69 -3.96 34.99 2.05
N LYS A 70 -4.05 33.69 1.77
CA LYS A 70 -3.44 33.02 0.61
C LYS A 70 -4.48 32.70 -0.48
N LYS A 71 -4.89 33.72 -1.26
CA LYS A 71 -5.91 33.56 -2.34
C LYS A 71 -5.67 32.38 -3.30
N PRO A 72 -4.44 32.12 -3.81
CA PRO A 72 -4.20 30.97 -4.68
C PRO A 72 -4.47 29.62 -4.00
N LEU A 73 -4.15 29.51 -2.70
CA LEU A 73 -4.38 28.31 -1.91
C LEU A 73 -5.89 28.08 -1.68
N ALA A 74 -6.65 29.14 -1.42
CA ALA A 74 -8.12 29.07 -1.31
C ALA A 74 -8.78 28.62 -2.62
N MET A 75 -8.29 29.13 -3.75
CA MET A 75 -8.77 28.69 -5.07
C MET A 75 -8.46 27.21 -5.31
N LEU A 76 -7.24 26.76 -4.99
CA LEU A 76 -6.86 25.35 -5.11
C LEU A 76 -7.74 24.44 -4.24
N PHE A 77 -7.98 24.83 -2.98
CA PHE A 77 -8.85 24.08 -2.07
C PHE A 77 -10.29 23.97 -2.59
N SER A 78 -10.81 25.07 -3.14
CA SER A 78 -12.16 25.12 -3.71
C SER A 78 -12.27 24.24 -4.95
N LEU A 79 -11.29 24.31 -5.87
CA LEU A 79 -11.24 23.46 -7.07
C LEU A 79 -11.11 21.98 -6.70
N ALA A 80 -10.26 21.64 -5.74
CA ALA A 80 -10.12 20.26 -5.24
C ALA A 80 -11.44 19.76 -4.64
N SER A 81 -12.13 20.59 -3.86
CA SER A 81 -13.43 20.23 -3.26
C SER A 81 -14.49 19.99 -4.34
N LEU A 82 -14.57 20.86 -5.35
CA LEU A 82 -15.50 20.68 -6.48
C LEU A 82 -15.18 19.42 -7.27
N LEU A 83 -13.91 19.11 -7.48
CA LEU A 83 -13.47 17.88 -8.16
C LEU A 83 -13.89 16.64 -7.38
N VAL A 84 -13.70 16.62 -6.06
CA VAL A 84 -14.13 15.51 -5.20
C VAL A 84 -15.66 15.33 -5.26
N LEU A 85 -16.44 16.42 -5.21
CA LEU A 85 -17.90 16.36 -5.34
C LEU A 85 -18.34 15.84 -6.72
N ALA A 86 -17.66 16.24 -7.79
CA ALA A 86 -17.94 15.75 -9.13
C ALA A 86 -17.63 14.24 -9.25
N ILE A 87 -16.50 13.79 -8.74
CA ILE A 87 -16.11 12.37 -8.72
C ILE A 87 -17.09 11.55 -7.88
N LEU A 88 -17.48 12.05 -6.69
CA LEU A 88 -18.47 11.39 -5.83
C LEU A 88 -19.81 11.25 -6.55
N SER A 89 -20.30 12.32 -7.17
CA SER A 89 -21.58 12.31 -7.89
C SER A 89 -21.55 11.35 -9.07
N LEU A 90 -20.47 11.39 -9.87
CA LEU A 90 -20.30 10.47 -11.00
C LEU A 90 -20.15 9.02 -10.54
N GLY A 91 -19.45 8.78 -9.42
CA GLY A 91 -19.31 7.47 -8.80
C GLY A 91 -20.65 6.88 -8.41
N ILE A 92 -21.51 7.66 -7.74
CA ILE A 92 -22.87 7.23 -7.37
C ILE A 92 -23.67 6.86 -8.63
N VAL A 93 -23.57 7.64 -9.70
CA VAL A 93 -24.24 7.32 -10.98
C VAL A 93 -23.72 5.99 -11.54
N ILE A 94 -22.40 5.77 -11.55
CA ILE A 94 -21.81 4.52 -12.02
C ILE A 94 -22.28 3.34 -11.16
N ASP A 95 -22.29 3.48 -9.83
CA ASP A 95 -22.73 2.44 -8.90
C ASP A 95 -24.20 2.06 -9.11
N VAL A 96 -25.08 3.04 -9.34
CA VAL A 96 -26.49 2.80 -9.67
C VAL A 96 -26.64 2.03 -11.00
N ILE A 97 -25.86 2.39 -12.02
CA ILE A 97 -25.85 1.68 -13.31
C ILE A 97 -25.37 0.24 -13.10
N LEU A 98 -24.28 0.03 -12.38
CA LEU A 98 -23.73 -1.31 -12.10
C LEU A 98 -24.71 -2.16 -11.29
N ALA A 99 -25.38 -1.58 -10.30
CA ALA A 99 -26.43 -2.25 -9.53
C ALA A 99 -27.62 -2.64 -10.41
N SER A 100 -28.09 -1.74 -11.28
CA SER A 100 -29.18 -2.00 -12.23
C SER A 100 -28.85 -3.12 -13.22
N LEU A 101 -27.64 -3.13 -13.77
CA LEU A 101 -27.16 -4.20 -14.65
C LEU A 101 -27.14 -5.55 -13.92
N LYS A 102 -26.64 -5.57 -12.67
CA LYS A 102 -26.61 -6.78 -11.84
C LYS A 102 -28.02 -7.30 -11.54
N MET A 103 -28.96 -6.43 -11.18
CA MET A 103 -30.37 -6.79 -10.97
C MET A 103 -31.01 -7.35 -12.25
N SER A 104 -30.62 -6.82 -13.41
CA SER A 104 -31.06 -7.27 -14.73
C SER A 104 -30.33 -8.53 -15.21
N LYS A 105 -29.46 -9.14 -14.40
CA LYS A 105 -28.59 -10.27 -14.76
C LYS A 105 -27.71 -10.02 -16.00
N LYS A 106 -27.47 -8.75 -16.35
CA LYS A 106 -26.56 -8.35 -17.44
C LYS A 106 -25.15 -8.22 -16.89
N THR A 107 -24.17 -8.70 -17.65
CA THR A 107 -22.75 -8.58 -17.31
C THR A 107 -22.05 -7.61 -18.26
N LEU A 108 -21.22 -6.73 -17.70
CA LEU A 108 -20.28 -5.93 -18.48
C LEU A 108 -19.11 -6.81 -18.90
N ASP A 109 -18.96 -7.03 -20.21
CA ASP A 109 -17.76 -7.63 -20.76
C ASP A 109 -16.68 -6.56 -20.95
N ILE A 110 -15.78 -6.48 -19.98
CA ILE A 110 -14.62 -5.59 -19.98
C ILE A 110 -13.30 -6.35 -20.11
N GLN A 111 -13.38 -7.63 -20.47
CA GLN A 111 -12.19 -8.46 -20.60
C GLN A 111 -11.35 -7.97 -21.78
N THR A 112 -10.10 -7.58 -21.51
CA THR A 112 -9.13 -7.23 -22.56
C THR A 112 -8.07 -8.30 -22.73
N HIS A 113 -7.84 -9.08 -21.67
CA HIS A 113 -6.91 -10.19 -21.60
C HIS A 113 -7.53 -11.37 -20.86
N LYS A 114 -7.19 -12.58 -21.31
CA LYS A 114 -7.57 -13.79 -20.62
C LYS A 114 -6.56 -14.09 -19.52
N VAL A 115 -7.01 -14.08 -18.26
CA VAL A 115 -6.18 -14.51 -17.13
C VAL A 115 -5.85 -15.99 -17.28
N LYS A 116 -4.57 -16.33 -17.33
CA LYS A 116 -4.10 -17.72 -17.39
C LYS A 116 -4.05 -18.31 -15.98
N VAL A 117 -4.28 -19.61 -15.88
CA VAL A 117 -4.01 -20.34 -14.63
C VAL A 117 -2.51 -20.48 -14.48
N VAL A 118 -1.97 -20.03 -13.36
CA VAL A 118 -0.53 -19.98 -13.10
C VAL A 118 -0.01 -21.29 -12.50
N ARG A 119 1.27 -21.61 -12.75
CA ARG A 119 1.90 -22.86 -12.26
C ARG A 119 2.43 -22.78 -10.82
N TRP A 120 2.88 -21.61 -10.37
CA TRP A 120 3.37 -21.44 -9.00
C TRP A 120 2.25 -21.57 -7.96
N ASN A 121 2.60 -21.91 -6.72
CA ASN A 121 1.68 -22.17 -5.62
C ASN A 121 1.91 -21.23 -4.43
N VAL A 122 1.13 -21.40 -3.36
CA VAL A 122 1.20 -20.55 -2.16
C VAL A 122 2.57 -20.65 -1.47
N LEU A 123 3.27 -21.78 -1.54
CA LEU A 123 4.63 -21.88 -0.99
C LEU A 123 5.61 -20.99 -1.75
N ASP A 124 5.41 -20.77 -3.06
CA ASP A 124 6.24 -19.83 -3.83
C ASP A 124 6.05 -18.38 -3.37
N VAL A 125 4.83 -18.01 -2.98
CA VAL A 125 4.56 -16.72 -2.32
C VAL A 125 5.37 -16.60 -1.04
N SER A 126 5.33 -17.64 -0.18
CA SER A 126 6.12 -17.65 1.05
C SER A 126 7.63 -17.57 0.78
N ARG A 127 8.14 -18.23 -0.28
CA ARG A 127 9.55 -18.14 -0.68
C ARG A 127 9.95 -16.72 -1.06
N VAL A 128 9.14 -16.04 -1.88
CA VAL A 128 9.39 -14.64 -2.26
C VAL A 128 9.39 -13.74 -1.04
N VAL A 129 8.43 -13.91 -0.12
CA VAL A 129 8.38 -13.14 1.14
C VAL A 129 9.62 -13.39 2.00
N ILE A 130 10.03 -14.65 2.18
CA ILE A 130 11.24 -15.01 2.95
C ILE A 130 12.49 -14.38 2.32
N LEU A 131 12.63 -14.42 0.99
CA LEU A 131 13.75 -13.78 0.30
C LEU A 131 13.72 -12.26 0.49
N PHE A 132 12.56 -11.63 0.32
CA PHE A 132 12.40 -10.19 0.51
C PHE A 132 12.80 -9.75 1.92
N LEU A 133 12.32 -10.44 2.95
CA LEU A 133 12.68 -10.17 4.34
C LEU A 133 14.16 -10.41 4.63
N PHE A 134 14.71 -11.54 4.17
CA PHE A 134 16.13 -11.85 4.34
C PHE A 134 17.02 -10.76 3.75
N PHE A 135 16.78 -10.38 2.49
CA PHE A 135 17.56 -9.32 1.85
C PHE A 135 17.32 -7.96 2.47
N GLY A 136 16.14 -7.68 3.04
CA GLY A 136 15.91 -6.49 3.86
C GLY A 136 16.87 -6.40 5.05
N TYR A 137 17.06 -7.50 5.80
CA TYR A 137 18.08 -7.54 6.84
C TYR A 137 19.50 -7.41 6.29
N MET A 138 19.80 -8.02 5.15
CA MET A 138 21.13 -7.89 4.53
C MET A 138 21.45 -6.45 4.16
N VAL A 139 20.49 -5.71 3.59
CA VAL A 139 20.65 -4.29 3.27
C VAL A 139 21.00 -3.50 4.54
N ILE A 140 20.25 -3.68 5.62
CA ILE A 140 20.50 -3.01 6.91
C ILE A 140 21.91 -3.33 7.46
N LEU A 141 22.32 -4.60 7.42
CA LEU A 141 23.62 -5.03 7.93
C LEU A 141 24.78 -4.48 7.08
N ILE A 142 24.66 -4.55 5.76
CA ILE A 142 25.66 -4.02 4.81
C ILE A 142 25.79 -2.51 5.01
N GLU A 143 24.66 -1.80 5.05
CA GLU A 143 24.62 -0.36 5.28
C GLU A 143 25.29 0.01 6.62
N SER A 144 24.98 -0.72 7.70
CA SER A 144 25.58 -0.51 9.01
C SER A 144 27.09 -0.72 9.02
N ALA A 145 27.61 -1.67 8.23
CA ALA A 145 29.05 -1.88 8.09
C ALA A 145 29.72 -0.77 7.27
N LEU A 146 28.99 -0.17 6.31
CA LEU A 146 29.52 0.84 5.39
C LEU A 146 29.41 2.28 5.92
N ILE A 147 28.59 2.55 6.94
CA ILE A 147 28.31 3.90 7.44
C ILE A 147 29.56 4.64 7.95
N GLY A 148 30.56 3.90 8.45
CA GLY A 148 31.85 4.47 8.88
C GLY A 148 32.72 4.94 7.70
N THR A 149 32.61 4.27 6.56
CA THR A 149 33.43 4.52 5.36
C THR A 149 32.77 5.53 4.41
N PHE A 150 31.44 5.55 4.35
CA PHE A 150 30.67 6.37 3.41
C PHE A 150 29.81 7.40 4.16
N PRO A 151 30.26 8.66 4.30
CA PRO A 151 29.54 9.69 5.06
C PRO A 151 28.11 9.97 4.57
N ILE A 152 27.83 9.74 3.29
CA ILE A 152 26.48 9.90 2.71
C ILE A 152 25.45 8.97 3.36
N LEU A 153 25.89 7.80 3.86
CA LEU A 153 25.04 6.88 4.61
C LEU A 153 24.71 7.38 6.02
N LYS A 154 25.23 8.51 6.49
CA LYS A 154 24.77 9.10 7.76
C LYS A 154 23.48 9.90 7.61
N ASN A 155 23.06 10.17 6.37
CA ASN A 155 21.83 10.88 6.09
C ASN A 155 20.65 9.90 6.03
N ASP A 156 19.74 9.98 7.01
CA ASP A 156 18.61 9.05 7.14
C ASP A 156 17.68 9.07 5.93
N ASN A 157 17.46 10.25 5.33
CA ASN A 157 16.66 10.39 4.12
C ASN A 157 17.30 9.63 2.95
N PHE A 158 18.61 9.83 2.73
CA PHE A 158 19.33 9.10 1.67
C PHE A 158 19.29 7.58 1.89
N ARG A 159 19.51 7.13 3.13
CA ARG A 159 19.41 5.71 3.50
C ARG A 159 18.03 5.14 3.20
N MET A 160 16.97 5.84 3.60
CA MET A 160 15.59 5.42 3.35
C MET A 160 15.32 5.30 1.85
N MET A 161 15.75 6.28 1.06
CA MET A 161 15.62 6.24 -0.40
C MET A 161 16.36 5.03 -1.00
N LEU A 162 17.62 4.82 -0.60
CA LEU A 162 18.45 3.74 -1.08
C LEU A 162 17.86 2.37 -0.73
N ASN A 163 17.48 2.17 0.53
CA ASN A 163 16.95 0.90 1.03
C ASN A 163 15.64 0.53 0.35
N SER A 164 14.71 1.48 0.25
CA SER A 164 13.44 1.25 -0.44
C SER A 164 13.67 0.92 -1.91
N SER A 165 14.55 1.66 -2.61
CA SER A 165 14.91 1.37 -4.00
C SER A 165 15.47 -0.04 -4.19
N ILE A 166 16.42 -0.46 -3.33
CA ILE A 166 17.04 -1.79 -3.43
C ILE A 166 16.01 -2.88 -3.18
N LEU A 167 15.20 -2.75 -2.13
CA LEU A 167 14.19 -3.74 -1.78
C LEU A 167 13.14 -3.91 -2.87
N ASP A 168 12.69 -2.81 -3.46
CA ASP A 168 11.72 -2.80 -4.55
C ASP A 168 12.26 -3.50 -5.80
N VAL A 169 13.51 -3.19 -6.19
CA VAL A 169 14.18 -3.88 -7.30
C VAL A 169 14.31 -5.38 -7.02
N LEU A 170 14.69 -5.77 -5.80
CA LEU A 170 14.77 -7.18 -5.40
C LEU A 170 13.39 -7.87 -5.44
N GLY A 171 12.34 -7.20 -4.97
CA GLY A 171 10.97 -7.70 -5.03
C GLY A 171 10.54 -8.02 -6.47
N VAL A 172 10.80 -7.08 -7.41
CA VAL A 172 10.55 -7.28 -8.84
C VAL A 172 11.38 -8.45 -9.38
N ILE A 173 12.68 -8.52 -9.06
CA ILE A 173 13.57 -9.60 -9.48
C ILE A 173 13.05 -10.96 -9.00
N PHE A 174 12.61 -11.08 -7.75
CA PHE A 174 12.11 -12.35 -7.22
C PHE A 174 10.82 -12.78 -7.91
N VAL A 175 9.86 -11.87 -8.10
CA VAL A 175 8.63 -12.20 -8.82
C VAL A 175 8.95 -12.63 -10.26
N ILE A 176 9.78 -11.88 -10.98
CA ILE A 176 10.18 -12.21 -12.36
C ILE A 176 10.95 -13.54 -12.41
N TYR A 177 11.87 -13.78 -11.48
CA TYR A 177 12.63 -15.03 -11.40
C TYR A 177 11.70 -16.23 -11.25
N PHE A 178 10.75 -16.19 -10.30
CA PHE A 178 9.81 -17.29 -10.13
C PHE A 178 8.92 -17.46 -11.37
N THR A 179 8.36 -16.38 -11.91
CA THR A 179 7.48 -16.46 -13.08
C THR A 179 8.22 -16.98 -14.33
N VAL A 180 9.31 -16.31 -14.73
CA VAL A 180 9.95 -16.53 -16.04
C VAL A 180 11.03 -17.62 -15.97
N VAL A 181 11.87 -17.62 -14.94
CA VAL A 181 13.02 -18.55 -14.88
C VAL A 181 12.58 -19.89 -14.31
N GLN A 182 11.95 -19.88 -13.13
CA GLN A 182 11.57 -21.11 -12.43
C GLN A 182 10.40 -21.83 -13.11
N TYR A 183 9.35 -21.10 -13.47
CA TYR A 183 8.13 -21.69 -14.03
C TYR A 183 8.00 -21.59 -15.55
N LYS A 184 8.90 -20.86 -16.23
CA LYS A 184 8.90 -20.65 -17.68
C LYS A 184 7.58 -20.09 -18.21
N GLU A 185 6.91 -19.28 -17.39
CA GLU A 185 5.69 -18.56 -17.77
C GLU A 185 6.04 -17.22 -18.42
N ASP A 186 5.13 -16.72 -19.26
CA ASP A 186 5.25 -15.39 -19.83
C ASP A 186 4.83 -14.30 -18.82
N LEU A 187 5.30 -13.07 -19.01
CA LEU A 187 4.90 -11.93 -18.17
C LEU A 187 3.40 -11.58 -18.33
N VAL A 188 2.77 -12.03 -19.41
CA VAL A 188 1.33 -11.86 -19.61
C VAL A 188 0.53 -12.73 -18.61
N SER A 189 1.10 -13.83 -18.10
CA SER A 189 0.49 -14.70 -17.08
C SER A 189 0.24 -13.99 -15.76
N ILE A 190 1.08 -13.02 -15.41
CA ILE A 190 0.91 -12.14 -14.24
C ILE A 190 0.15 -10.86 -14.60
N GLY A 191 -0.32 -10.72 -15.84
CA GLY A 191 -1.09 -9.57 -16.32
C GLY A 191 -0.24 -8.37 -16.74
N LEU A 192 1.08 -8.51 -16.90
CA LEU A 192 1.89 -7.48 -17.55
C LEU A 192 1.65 -7.51 -19.06
N SER A 193 0.69 -6.70 -19.51
CA SER A 193 0.40 -6.50 -20.93
C SER A 193 -0.02 -5.07 -21.21
N ILE A 194 0.54 -4.49 -22.26
CA ILE A 194 0.23 -3.14 -22.77
C ILE A 194 -0.84 -3.14 -23.87
N LYS A 195 -1.36 -4.30 -24.27
CA LYS A 195 -2.44 -4.34 -25.27
C LYS A 195 -3.69 -3.66 -24.69
N ASN A 196 -4.38 -2.88 -25.51
CA ASN A 196 -5.53 -2.07 -25.09
C ASN A 196 -5.20 -1.12 -23.92
N PHE A 197 -3.96 -0.62 -23.81
CA PHE A 197 -3.47 0.20 -22.70
C PHE A 197 -4.47 1.30 -22.29
N PHE A 198 -4.84 2.21 -23.20
CA PHE A 198 -5.76 3.30 -22.91
C PHE A 198 -7.15 2.84 -22.46
N LYS A 199 -7.64 1.72 -23.00
CA LYS A 199 -8.91 1.12 -22.59
C LYS A 199 -8.84 0.61 -21.14
N ASN A 200 -7.72 -0.02 -20.77
CA ASN A 200 -7.50 -0.50 -19.41
C ASN A 200 -7.25 0.63 -18.41
N VAL A 201 -6.60 1.72 -18.83
CA VAL A 201 -6.50 2.97 -18.04
C VAL A 201 -7.90 3.53 -17.81
N PHE A 202 -8.74 3.61 -18.84
CA PHE A 202 -10.13 4.07 -18.70
C PHE A 202 -10.92 3.19 -17.71
N TYR A 203 -10.81 1.86 -17.81
CA TYR A 203 -11.45 0.95 -16.85
C TYR A 203 -10.92 1.13 -15.42
N GLY A 204 -9.62 1.40 -15.26
CA GLY A 204 -9.05 1.79 -13.97
C GLY A 204 -9.67 3.08 -13.43
N MET A 205 -9.72 4.13 -14.24
CA MET A 205 -10.32 5.41 -13.85
C MET A 205 -11.79 5.27 -13.46
N ALA A 206 -12.60 4.60 -14.29
CA ALA A 206 -14.00 4.35 -14.02
C ALA A 206 -14.19 3.52 -12.74
N GLY A 207 -13.35 2.49 -12.54
CA GLY A 207 -13.35 1.68 -11.32
C GLY A 207 -12.98 2.46 -10.06
N TYR A 208 -12.02 3.38 -10.15
CA TYR A 208 -11.69 4.28 -9.02
C TYR A 208 -12.84 5.23 -8.71
N ILE A 209 -13.44 5.87 -9.73
CA ILE A 209 -14.58 6.77 -9.56
C ILE A 209 -15.76 6.05 -8.89
N ALA A 210 -16.06 4.81 -9.28
CA ALA A 210 -17.07 3.96 -8.62
C ALA A 210 -16.69 3.58 -7.18
N THR A 211 -15.40 3.49 -6.87
CA THR A 211 -14.92 3.11 -5.53
C THR A 211 -14.97 4.30 -4.54
N VAL A 212 -14.84 5.53 -5.02
CA VAL A 212 -14.79 6.75 -4.16
C VAL A 212 -16.02 6.92 -3.25
N PRO A 213 -17.28 6.78 -3.73
CA PRO A 213 -18.45 6.86 -2.85
C PRO A 213 -18.41 5.86 -1.69
N VAL A 214 -18.00 4.62 -1.97
CA VAL A 214 -17.86 3.56 -0.97
C VAL A 214 -16.78 3.92 0.06
N LEU A 215 -15.62 4.41 -0.40
CA LEU A 215 -14.54 4.85 0.48
C LEU A 215 -14.98 6.00 1.38
N ILE A 216 -15.66 7.01 0.84
CA ILE A 216 -16.16 8.16 1.61
C ILE A 216 -17.20 7.71 2.63
N GLY A 217 -18.13 6.82 2.25
CA GLY A 217 -19.13 6.27 3.16
C GLY A 217 -18.50 5.52 4.33
N VAL A 218 -17.50 4.65 4.06
CA VAL A 218 -16.78 3.90 5.09
C VAL A 218 -15.96 4.83 5.99
N LEU A 219 -15.28 5.82 5.41
CA LEU A 219 -14.56 6.84 6.19
C LEU A 219 -15.50 7.65 7.10
N ALA A 220 -16.69 8.02 6.62
CA ALA A 220 -17.67 8.74 7.43
C ALA A 220 -18.13 7.89 8.63
N VAL A 221 -18.36 6.59 8.44
CA VAL A 221 -18.69 5.66 9.52
C VAL A 221 -17.53 5.53 10.51
N ILE A 222 -16.29 5.41 10.03
CA ILE A 222 -15.10 5.34 10.88
C ILE A 222 -14.95 6.62 11.71
N VAL A 223 -15.10 7.80 11.09
CA VAL A 223 -15.05 9.10 11.78
C VAL A 223 -16.15 9.20 12.84
N LEU A 224 -17.35 8.72 12.55
CA LEU A 224 -18.44 8.66 13.53
C LEU A 224 -18.08 7.75 14.71
N ILE A 225 -17.53 6.56 14.46
CA ILE A 225 -17.09 5.64 15.51
C ILE A 225 -16.00 6.28 16.37
N ILE A 226 -15.00 6.92 15.75
CA ILE A 226 -13.93 7.64 16.46
C ILE A 226 -14.52 8.73 17.35
N HIS A 227 -15.46 9.51 16.83
CA HIS A 227 -16.13 10.56 17.60
C HIS A 227 -16.91 10.00 18.80
N LEU A 228 -17.70 8.93 18.59
CA LEU A 228 -18.50 8.30 19.64
C LEU A 228 -17.65 7.62 20.72
N THR A 229 -16.54 7.00 20.32
CA THR A 229 -15.63 6.28 21.22
C THR A 229 -14.57 7.18 21.85
N LYS A 230 -14.41 8.42 21.37
CA LYS A 230 -13.31 9.33 21.70
C LYS A 230 -11.93 8.70 21.48
N TYR A 231 -11.85 7.76 20.54
CA TYR A 231 -10.59 7.14 20.15
C TYR A 231 -9.64 8.20 19.57
N VAL A 232 -8.36 8.12 19.92
CA VAL A 232 -7.32 9.01 19.36
C VAL A 232 -6.45 8.17 18.43
N PRO A 233 -6.56 8.37 17.10
CA PRO A 233 -5.73 7.66 16.15
C PRO A 233 -4.24 7.97 16.33
N GLU A 234 -3.41 6.94 16.18
CA GLU A 234 -1.96 7.11 16.09
C GLU A 234 -1.58 7.93 14.85
N LYS A 235 -0.55 8.76 14.99
CA LYS A 235 0.00 9.51 13.85
C LYS A 235 0.71 8.54 12.92
N GLN A 236 0.44 8.67 11.62
CA GLN A 236 1.12 7.88 10.60
C GLN A 236 2.54 8.44 10.37
N PRO A 237 3.62 7.65 10.59
CA PRO A 237 5.00 8.15 10.47
C PRO A 237 5.31 8.75 9.11
N VAL A 238 4.79 8.14 8.04
CA VAL A 238 4.98 8.63 6.66
C VAL A 238 4.35 10.00 6.47
N VAL A 239 3.13 10.23 6.98
CA VAL A 239 2.47 11.55 6.86
C VAL A 239 3.27 12.60 7.63
N GLU A 240 3.75 12.27 8.83
CA GLU A 240 4.54 13.18 9.65
C GLU A 240 5.88 13.54 9.00
N LEU A 241 6.55 12.56 8.38
CA LEU A 241 7.77 12.75 7.61
C LEU A 241 7.55 13.77 6.48
N PHE A 242 6.52 13.60 5.66
CA PHE A 242 6.21 14.54 4.58
C PHE A 242 5.86 15.94 5.08
N LEU A 243 5.12 16.04 6.19
CA LEU A 243 4.74 17.33 6.77
C LEU A 243 5.95 18.09 7.34
N LYS A 244 6.92 17.39 7.95
CA LYS A 244 8.11 18.00 8.57
C LYS A 244 9.27 18.23 7.61
N GLU A 245 9.40 17.42 6.56
CA GLU A 245 10.55 17.46 5.67
C GLU A 245 10.58 18.73 4.80
N GLU A 246 11.75 19.35 4.64
CA GLU A 246 11.92 20.58 3.85
C GLU A 246 12.74 20.34 2.56
N ASN A 247 13.47 19.23 2.48
CA ASN A 247 14.28 18.91 1.32
C ASN A 247 13.40 18.51 0.12
N ALA A 248 13.28 19.44 -0.84
CA ALA A 248 12.49 19.26 -2.05
C ALA A 248 12.90 18.01 -2.86
N ARG A 249 14.18 17.65 -2.92
CA ARG A 249 14.63 16.47 -3.69
C ARG A 249 14.11 15.19 -3.07
N PHE A 250 14.19 15.09 -1.74
CA PHE A 250 13.65 13.94 -1.02
C PHE A 250 12.13 13.87 -1.14
N LEU A 251 11.42 15.00 -1.01
CA LEU A 251 9.97 15.04 -1.17
C LEU A 251 9.54 14.60 -2.56
N VAL A 252 10.18 15.10 -3.62
CA VAL A 252 9.89 14.69 -5.00
C VAL A 252 10.14 13.20 -5.19
N TYR A 253 11.30 12.69 -4.75
CA TYR A 253 11.60 11.27 -4.82
C TYR A 253 10.54 10.44 -4.09
N SER A 254 10.28 10.75 -2.82
CA SER A 254 9.36 9.99 -1.98
C SER A 254 7.92 10.05 -2.51
N SER A 255 7.50 11.17 -3.11
CA SER A 255 6.22 11.29 -3.80
C SER A 255 6.12 10.40 -5.02
N VAL A 256 7.11 10.43 -5.91
CA VAL A 256 7.12 9.57 -7.12
C VAL A 256 7.18 8.10 -6.71
N PHE A 257 7.97 7.79 -5.69
CA PHE A 257 8.12 6.44 -5.19
C PHE A 257 6.79 5.93 -4.60
N ALA A 258 6.23 6.63 -3.63
CA ALA A 258 4.99 6.22 -2.96
C ALA A 258 3.76 6.25 -3.88
N ALA A 259 3.72 7.14 -4.87
CA ALA A 259 2.56 7.31 -5.73
C ALA A 259 2.61 6.57 -7.06
N VAL A 260 3.80 6.11 -7.50
CA VAL A 260 3.97 5.48 -8.82
C VAL A 260 4.75 4.17 -8.74
N VAL A 261 5.97 4.21 -8.20
CA VAL A 261 6.86 3.04 -8.19
C VAL A 261 6.34 1.94 -7.25
N GLY A 262 6.03 2.30 -6.01
CA GLY A 262 5.46 1.40 -5.01
C GLY A 262 4.19 0.72 -5.53
N PRO A 263 3.15 1.46 -6.00
CA PRO A 263 1.97 0.88 -6.62
C PRO A 263 2.27 -0.14 -7.72
N PHE A 264 3.21 0.14 -8.61
CA PHE A 264 3.58 -0.81 -9.67
C PHE A 264 4.09 -2.14 -9.10
N ILE A 265 4.99 -2.08 -8.12
CA ILE A 265 5.65 -3.24 -7.52
C ILE A 265 4.69 -4.02 -6.63
N GLU A 266 3.87 -3.30 -5.87
CA GLU A 266 2.80 -3.88 -5.06
C GLU A 266 1.79 -4.59 -5.96
N GLU A 267 1.30 -3.99 -7.06
CA GLU A 267 0.39 -4.69 -7.97
C GLU A 267 1.02 -5.94 -8.60
N LEU A 268 2.32 -5.88 -8.95
CA LEU A 268 3.05 -7.01 -9.48
C LEU A 268 3.06 -8.19 -8.49
N PHE A 269 3.36 -7.92 -7.22
CA PHE A 269 3.40 -8.95 -6.18
C PHE A 269 2.00 -9.39 -5.75
N PHE A 270 1.12 -8.47 -5.36
CA PHE A 270 -0.19 -8.81 -4.79
C PHE A 270 -1.16 -9.39 -5.82
N ARG A 271 -1.26 -8.79 -7.02
CA ARG A 271 -2.24 -9.20 -8.04
C ARG A 271 -1.61 -10.17 -9.03
N GLY A 272 -0.44 -9.82 -9.56
CA GLY A 272 0.25 -10.63 -10.53
C GLY A 272 0.68 -11.99 -9.96
N PHE A 273 1.27 -12.00 -8.77
CA PHE A 273 1.88 -13.21 -8.19
C PHE A 273 1.01 -13.89 -7.13
N MET A 274 0.73 -13.21 -6.01
CA MET A 274 0.08 -13.79 -4.84
C MET A 274 -1.39 -14.15 -5.10
N TYR A 275 -2.20 -13.23 -5.62
CA TYR A 275 -3.61 -13.47 -5.91
C TYR A 275 -3.82 -14.70 -6.80
N ASN A 276 -3.06 -14.84 -7.88
CA ASN A 276 -3.15 -16.00 -8.76
C ASN A 276 -2.74 -17.31 -8.06
N ALA A 277 -1.78 -17.27 -7.15
CA ALA A 277 -1.37 -18.44 -6.36
C ALA A 277 -2.47 -18.92 -5.40
N PHE A 278 -3.23 -17.99 -4.80
CA PHE A 278 -4.35 -18.32 -3.90
C PHE A 278 -5.63 -18.67 -4.65
N LYS A 279 -5.96 -17.96 -5.74
CA LYS A 279 -7.19 -18.14 -6.54
C LYS A 279 -7.43 -19.60 -6.93
N LYS A 280 -6.37 -20.35 -7.26
CA LYS A 280 -6.48 -21.76 -7.65
C LYS A 280 -6.88 -22.71 -6.51
N TYR A 281 -6.73 -22.30 -5.25
CA TYR A 281 -7.05 -23.12 -4.08
C TYR A 281 -8.35 -22.70 -3.40
N ILE A 282 -8.60 -21.39 -3.31
CA ILE A 282 -9.74 -20.84 -2.55
C ILE A 282 -10.77 -20.12 -3.43
N GLY A 283 -10.57 -20.09 -4.76
CA GLY A 283 -11.46 -19.45 -5.71
C GLY A 283 -11.33 -17.92 -5.74
N ILE A 284 -11.99 -17.29 -6.73
CA ILE A 284 -11.90 -15.85 -7.01
C ILE A 284 -12.31 -15.01 -5.79
N PHE A 285 -13.48 -15.30 -5.21
CA PHE A 285 -14.06 -14.50 -4.14
C PHE A 285 -13.17 -14.45 -2.89
N TRP A 286 -12.77 -15.61 -2.38
CA TRP A 286 -11.94 -15.68 -1.17
C TRP A 286 -10.51 -15.23 -1.44
N ALA A 287 -9.94 -15.47 -2.62
CA ALA A 287 -8.62 -14.93 -2.96
C ALA A 287 -8.63 -13.40 -3.01
N THR A 288 -9.69 -12.79 -3.54
CA THR A 288 -9.85 -11.32 -3.55
C THR A 288 -9.88 -10.77 -2.13
N ILE A 289 -10.74 -11.31 -1.25
CA ILE A 289 -10.85 -10.83 0.13
C ILE A 289 -9.55 -11.07 0.91
N PHE A 290 -8.98 -12.28 0.81
CA PHE A 290 -7.80 -12.66 1.58
C PHE A 290 -6.58 -11.84 1.19
N THR A 291 -6.30 -11.68 -0.10
CA THR A 291 -5.13 -10.89 -0.54
C THR A 291 -5.31 -9.39 -0.31
N ALA A 292 -6.54 -8.86 -0.40
CA ALA A 292 -6.84 -7.48 -0.01
C ALA A 292 -6.68 -7.25 1.50
N GLY A 293 -7.03 -8.24 2.33
CA GLY A 293 -6.83 -8.19 3.77
C GLY A 293 -5.34 -8.19 4.15
N ILE A 294 -4.53 -9.05 3.52
CA ILE A 294 -3.07 -9.04 3.71
C ILE A 294 -2.49 -7.70 3.27
N PHE A 295 -2.91 -7.19 2.11
CA PHE A 295 -2.49 -5.88 1.60
C PHE A 295 -2.78 -4.78 2.63
N ALA A 296 -3.99 -4.71 3.17
CA ALA A 296 -4.35 -3.72 4.18
C ALA A 296 -3.60 -3.89 5.51
N ALA A 297 -3.37 -5.12 5.96
CA ALA A 297 -2.66 -5.39 7.21
C ALA A 297 -1.21 -4.90 7.18
N LEU A 298 -0.54 -5.01 6.03
CA LEU A 298 0.86 -4.59 5.85
C LEU A 298 1.06 -3.07 5.88
N HIS A 299 -0.02 -2.29 5.81
CA HIS A 299 0.05 -0.82 5.96
C HIS A 299 0.04 -0.35 7.43
N THR A 300 -0.08 -1.28 8.39
CA THR A 300 0.03 -1.03 9.84
C THR A 300 -0.78 0.19 10.31
N ASN A 301 -2.00 0.35 9.79
CA ASN A 301 -2.86 1.49 10.04
C ASN A 301 -4.27 1.01 10.35
N ILE A 302 -4.64 1.01 11.63
CA ILE A 302 -5.93 0.47 12.08
C ILE A 302 -7.12 1.25 11.52
N VAL A 303 -7.02 2.58 11.45
CA VAL A 303 -8.07 3.46 10.90
C VAL A 303 -8.17 3.29 9.38
N GLY A 304 -7.03 3.10 8.72
CA GLY A 304 -6.93 2.88 7.28
C GLY A 304 -7.28 1.47 6.83
N PHE A 305 -7.34 0.48 7.73
CA PHE A 305 -7.47 -0.93 7.36
C PHE A 305 -8.66 -1.20 6.44
N LEU A 306 -9.86 -0.77 6.82
CA LEU A 306 -11.06 -1.00 5.99
C LEU A 306 -11.04 -0.24 4.65
N PRO A 307 -10.72 1.07 4.61
CA PRO A 307 -10.54 1.77 3.34
C PRO A 307 -9.51 1.12 2.41
N ILE A 308 -8.34 0.72 2.94
CA ILE A 308 -7.27 0.08 2.17
C ILE A 308 -7.70 -1.31 1.69
N MET A 309 -8.44 -2.06 2.51
CA MET A 309 -8.98 -3.37 2.12
C MET A 309 -10.01 -3.23 0.98
N ILE A 310 -10.87 -2.21 1.03
CA ILE A 310 -11.85 -1.93 -0.04
C ILE A 310 -11.14 -1.57 -1.34
N LEU A 311 -10.14 -0.69 -1.28
CA LEU A 311 -9.28 -0.40 -2.42
C LEU A 311 -8.63 -1.69 -2.94
N GLY A 312 -8.12 -2.53 -2.02
CA GLY A 312 -7.52 -3.81 -2.32
C GLY A 312 -8.44 -4.76 -3.09
N ILE A 313 -9.71 -4.82 -2.70
CA ILE A 313 -10.79 -5.57 -3.36
C ILE A 313 -11.04 -5.01 -4.77
N THR A 314 -11.16 -3.69 -4.93
CA THR A 314 -11.33 -3.05 -6.24
C THR A 314 -10.18 -3.40 -7.17
N LEU A 315 -8.94 -3.33 -6.70
CA LEU A 315 -7.74 -3.63 -7.47
C LEU A 315 -7.73 -5.09 -7.95
N ALA A 316 -8.06 -6.05 -7.06
CA ALA A 316 -8.15 -7.46 -7.43
C ALA A 316 -9.35 -7.76 -8.36
N TYR A 317 -10.47 -7.08 -8.16
CA TYR A 317 -11.64 -7.20 -9.03
C TYR A 317 -11.34 -6.72 -10.46
N LEU A 318 -10.73 -5.54 -10.62
CA LEU A 318 -10.36 -5.01 -11.92
C LEU A 318 -9.31 -5.87 -12.61
N TYR A 319 -8.34 -6.39 -11.86
CA TYR A 319 -7.37 -7.34 -12.39
C TYR A 319 -8.07 -8.58 -12.95
N GLU A 320 -8.97 -9.20 -12.18
CA GLU A 320 -9.69 -10.41 -12.60
C GLU A 320 -10.59 -10.16 -13.81
N LYS A 321 -11.21 -8.97 -13.90
CA LYS A 321 -12.12 -8.63 -14.99
C LYS A 321 -11.41 -8.22 -16.28
N THR A 322 -10.32 -7.46 -16.19
CA THR A 322 -9.61 -6.95 -17.37
C THR A 322 -8.52 -7.90 -17.84
N GLY A 323 -7.96 -8.70 -16.92
CA GLY A 323 -6.84 -9.61 -17.14
C GLY A 323 -5.48 -8.94 -17.28
N THR A 324 -5.35 -7.68 -16.87
CA THR A 324 -4.10 -6.92 -16.90
C THR A 324 -3.91 -6.15 -15.60
N LEU A 325 -2.65 -5.92 -15.23
CA LEU A 325 -2.29 -5.07 -14.11
C LEU A 325 -2.53 -3.58 -14.39
N VAL A 326 -2.64 -3.17 -15.66
CA VAL A 326 -2.78 -1.75 -16.04
C VAL A 326 -3.96 -1.09 -15.33
N SER A 327 -5.13 -1.73 -15.26
CA SER A 327 -6.31 -1.17 -14.59
C SER A 327 -6.12 -1.04 -13.08
N SER A 328 -5.50 -2.03 -12.44
CA SER A 328 -5.22 -2.00 -11.00
C SER A 328 -4.15 -0.96 -10.67
N ILE A 329 -3.04 -0.93 -11.43
CA ILE A 329 -1.97 0.08 -11.29
C ILE A 329 -2.56 1.48 -11.46
N THR A 330 -3.45 1.69 -12.43
CA THR A 330 -4.11 2.99 -12.64
C THR A 330 -4.90 3.43 -11.39
N VAL A 331 -5.74 2.56 -10.84
CA VAL A 331 -6.50 2.87 -9.62
C VAL A 331 -5.56 3.22 -8.46
N HIS A 332 -4.53 2.41 -8.28
CA HIS A 332 -3.60 2.54 -7.16
C HIS A 332 -2.79 3.85 -7.27
N ILE A 333 -2.26 4.17 -8.45
CA ILE A 333 -1.54 5.43 -8.71
C ILE A 333 -2.46 6.63 -8.47
N ILE A 334 -3.70 6.61 -9.00
CA ILE A 334 -4.63 7.73 -8.79
C ILE A 334 -4.93 7.91 -7.30
N HIS A 335 -5.15 6.83 -6.56
CA HIS A 335 -5.37 6.89 -5.12
C HIS A 335 -4.17 7.50 -4.38
N ASN A 336 -2.97 6.98 -4.60
CA ASN A 336 -1.78 7.45 -3.88
C ASN A 336 -1.39 8.88 -4.29
N LEU A 337 -1.55 9.26 -5.57
CA LEU A 337 -1.39 10.64 -6.00
C LEU A 337 -2.38 11.57 -5.30
N SER A 338 -3.64 11.15 -5.12
CA SER A 338 -4.65 11.92 -4.38
C SER A 338 -4.23 12.11 -2.92
N MET A 339 -3.68 11.08 -2.28
CA MET A 339 -3.18 11.15 -0.91
C MET A 339 -1.94 12.06 -0.78
N VAL A 340 -0.98 11.94 -1.68
CA VAL A 340 0.21 12.81 -1.72
C VAL A 340 -0.20 14.27 -1.96
N PHE A 341 -1.13 14.51 -2.88
CA PHE A 341 -1.68 15.85 -3.14
C PHE A 341 -2.33 16.43 -1.86
N LEU A 342 -3.14 15.64 -1.16
CA LEU A 342 -3.77 16.06 0.09
C LEU A 342 -2.73 16.41 1.18
N ILE A 343 -1.67 15.61 1.30
CA ILE A 343 -0.58 15.88 2.25
C ILE A 343 0.10 17.22 1.94
N PHE A 344 0.42 17.51 0.67
CA PHE A 344 1.00 18.80 0.30
C PHE A 344 0.03 19.97 0.49
N LEU A 345 -1.26 19.77 0.22
CA LEU A 345 -2.27 20.78 0.49
C LEU A 345 -2.30 21.14 1.98
N ILE A 346 -2.27 20.14 2.87
CA ILE A 346 -2.18 20.33 4.32
C ILE A 346 -0.87 21.03 4.71
N LYS A 347 0.26 20.64 4.12
CA LYS A 347 1.57 21.26 4.38
C LYS A 347 1.55 22.77 4.08
N GLN A 348 0.92 23.19 2.98
CA GLN A 348 0.80 24.61 2.60
C GLN A 348 -0.10 25.45 3.52
N VAL A 349 -1.04 24.80 4.21
CA VAL A 349 -1.88 25.46 5.22
C VAL A 349 -1.14 25.60 6.55
N LYS A 350 -0.27 24.63 6.88
CA LYS A 350 0.53 24.64 8.12
C LYS A 350 1.82 25.49 8.04
N ALA A 351 2.34 25.72 6.84
CA ALA A 351 3.48 26.59 6.55
C ALA A 351 3.06 28.05 6.46
#